data_AF-A0A1A8JHH1-F1
#
_entry.id   AF-A0A1A8JHH1-F1
#
_cell.length_a   1.000
_cell.length_b   1.000
_cell.length_c   1.000
_cell.angle_alpha   90.00
_cell.angle_beta   90.00
_cell.angle_gamma   90.00
#
_symmetry.space_group_name_H-M   'P 1'
#
loop_
_entity.id
_entity.type
_entity.pdbx_description
1 polymer ?
#
loop_
_entity_poly.entity_id
_entity_poly.type
_entity_poly.pdbx_seq_one_letter_code
_entity_poly.pdbx_strand_id
1 'polypeptide(L)'
;MKTTVEEAQVFGTMLVAYGYIYPLKNHNKLVMCNDSSLYRFQTPYFWPTQKWVPEDSDYAIYLAKRNIRKKGQLEPYEQTHYNHLHEWLNHKWEFIVMQATEQYKAGRDRNKPDRVIFDCQERAYWMVNRPPRRTHSALDCGPERLIDPNTEERISFDQYR
;
A
#
# COMPACT_ATOMS: atom_id res chain seq x y z
N MET A 1 -29.65 -5.66 -18.36
CA MET A 1 -28.58 -6.69 -18.33
C MET A 1 -28.45 -7.17 -16.90
N LYS A 2 -28.49 -8.48 -16.62
CA LYS A 2 -28.32 -9.03 -15.27
C LYS A 2 -26.86 -9.48 -15.13
N THR A 3 -26.13 -8.93 -14.16
CA THR A 3 -24.76 -9.34 -13.81
C THR A 3 -24.75 -10.78 -13.32
N THR A 4 -23.83 -11.62 -13.80
CA THR A 4 -23.71 -13.00 -13.30
C THR A 4 -22.98 -13.04 -11.97
N VAL A 5 -23.08 -14.16 -11.24
CA VAL A 5 -22.39 -14.32 -9.95
C VAL A 5 -20.87 -14.30 -10.14
N GLU A 6 -20.38 -14.89 -11.24
CA GLU A 6 -18.97 -14.94 -11.60
C GLU A 6 -18.43 -13.54 -11.89
N GLU A 7 -19.19 -12.74 -12.64
CA GLU A 7 -18.82 -11.35 -12.97
C GLU A 7 -18.74 -10.50 -11.69
N ALA A 8 -19.73 -10.61 -10.80
CA ALA A 8 -19.71 -9.92 -9.51
C ALA A 8 -18.53 -10.34 -8.62
N GLN A 9 -18.18 -11.64 -8.64
CA GLN A 9 -17.06 -12.19 -7.87
C GLN A 9 -15.70 -11.69 -8.39
N VAL A 10 -15.54 -11.59 -9.72
CA VAL A 10 -14.33 -11.02 -10.33
C VAL A 10 -14.20 -9.54 -9.97
N PHE A 11 -15.28 -8.77 -10.11
CA PHE A 11 -15.28 -7.36 -9.74
C PHE A 11 -14.95 -7.14 -8.27
N GLY A 12 -15.57 -7.92 -7.37
CA GLY A 12 -15.26 -7.87 -5.94
C GLY A 12 -13.81 -8.23 -5.64
N THR A 13 -13.24 -9.21 -6.35
CA THR A 13 -11.82 -9.56 -6.26
C THR A 13 -10.91 -8.42 -6.72
N MET A 14 -11.29 -7.68 -7.77
CA MET A 14 -10.56 -6.48 -8.19
C MET A 14 -10.55 -5.43 -7.09
N LEU A 15 -11.69 -5.17 -6.43
CA LEU A 15 -11.74 -4.20 -5.32
C LEU A 15 -10.79 -4.57 -4.17
N VAL A 16 -10.62 -5.87 -3.87
CA VAL A 16 -9.64 -6.34 -2.89
C VAL A 16 -8.21 -6.17 -3.41
N ALA A 17 -7.95 -6.56 -4.65
CA ALA A 17 -6.62 -6.57 -5.24
C ALA A 17 -6.04 -5.16 -5.40
N TYR A 18 -6.86 -4.16 -5.72
CA TYR A 18 -6.48 -2.75 -5.77
C TYR A 18 -6.48 -2.04 -4.40
N GLY A 19 -6.90 -2.72 -3.33
CA GLY A 19 -6.86 -2.19 -1.97
C GLY A 19 -7.99 -1.25 -1.57
N TYR A 20 -9.08 -1.17 -2.35
CA TYR A 20 -10.28 -0.40 -1.96
C TYR A 20 -11.01 -1.03 -0.77
N ILE A 21 -10.97 -2.35 -0.69
CA ILE A 21 -11.41 -3.13 0.46
C ILE A 21 -10.31 -4.10 0.85
N TYR A 22 -10.21 -4.47 2.13
CA TYR A 22 -9.21 -5.43 2.60
C TYR A 22 -9.81 -6.45 3.58
N PRO A 23 -9.32 -7.70 3.57
CA PRO A 23 -9.79 -8.73 4.47
C PRO A 23 -9.25 -8.51 5.90
N LEU A 24 -10.08 -8.77 6.91
CA LEU A 24 -9.68 -8.69 8.31
C LEU A 24 -8.89 -9.92 8.79
N LYS A 25 -9.01 -11.04 8.08
CA LYS A 25 -8.27 -12.29 8.30
C LYS A 25 -7.46 -12.63 7.04
N ASN A 26 -6.32 -13.31 7.17
CA ASN A 26 -5.48 -13.76 6.05
C ASN A 26 -5.14 -12.65 5.04
N HIS A 27 -4.48 -11.59 5.53
CA HIS A 27 -4.19 -10.39 4.74
C HIS A 27 -3.28 -10.57 3.53
N ASN A 28 -2.63 -11.72 3.39
CA ASN A 28 -1.83 -12.05 2.21
C ASN A 28 -2.70 -12.50 1.02
N LYS A 29 -3.97 -12.85 1.28
CA LYS A 29 -4.90 -13.29 0.24
C LYS A 29 -5.73 -12.11 -0.25
N LEU A 30 -5.28 -11.48 -1.34
CA LEU A 30 -5.97 -10.36 -1.97
C LEU A 30 -7.08 -10.83 -2.94
N VAL A 31 -7.94 -11.73 -2.46
CA VAL A 31 -9.05 -12.30 -3.24
C VAL A 31 -10.33 -12.26 -2.42
N MET A 32 -11.45 -11.89 -3.05
CA MET A 32 -12.75 -11.93 -2.38
C MET A 32 -13.18 -13.39 -2.19
N CYS A 33 -13.64 -13.74 -1.00
CA CYS A 33 -14.17 -15.07 -0.71
C CYS A 33 -15.69 -14.95 -0.55
N ASN A 34 -16.44 -15.82 -1.22
CA ASN A 34 -17.90 -15.88 -1.09
C ASN A 34 -18.32 -16.73 0.13
N ASP A 35 -17.69 -16.42 1.27
CA ASP A 35 -17.90 -17.10 2.56
C ASP A 35 -18.21 -16.07 3.65
N SER A 36 -18.01 -16.42 4.93
CA SER A 36 -18.21 -15.52 6.07
C SER A 36 -16.99 -14.64 6.38
N SER A 37 -16.03 -14.50 5.46
CA SER A 37 -14.87 -13.63 5.62
C SER A 37 -15.28 -12.17 5.72
N LEU A 38 -14.69 -11.46 6.68
CA LEU A 38 -14.99 -10.06 6.93
C LEU A 38 -14.01 -9.17 6.17
N TYR A 39 -14.56 -8.14 5.53
CA TYR A 39 -13.82 -7.11 4.80
C TYR A 39 -14.13 -5.73 5.39
N ARG A 40 -13.24 -4.78 5.15
CA ARG A 40 -13.45 -3.38 5.53
C ARG A 40 -13.02 -2.46 4.39
N PHE A 41 -13.73 -1.36 4.24
CA PHE A 41 -13.35 -0.29 3.31
C PHE A 41 -12.05 0.38 3.74
N GLN A 42 -11.22 0.65 2.75
CA GLN A 42 -10.00 1.43 2.91
C GLN A 42 -10.33 2.93 2.97
N THR A 43 -9.52 3.70 3.70
CA THR A 43 -9.62 5.16 3.70
C THR A 43 -9.12 5.74 2.37
N PRO A 44 -9.74 6.81 1.82
CA PRO A 44 -9.32 7.41 0.56
C PRO A 44 -7.85 7.83 0.49
N TYR A 45 -7.24 8.15 1.64
CA TYR A 45 -5.81 8.45 1.73
C TYR A 45 -4.91 7.31 1.22
N PHE A 46 -5.37 6.05 1.33
CA PHE A 46 -4.64 4.86 0.89
C PHE A 46 -5.16 4.27 -0.43
N TRP A 47 -6.01 4.99 -1.15
CA TRP A 47 -6.46 4.53 -2.47
C TRP A 47 -5.33 4.64 -3.50
N PRO A 48 -5.29 3.74 -4.48
CA PRO A 48 -4.31 3.82 -5.54
C PRO A 48 -4.49 5.13 -6.31
N THR A 49 -3.38 5.79 -6.64
CA THR A 49 -3.37 6.99 -7.47
C THR A 49 -2.47 6.78 -8.68
N GLN A 50 -2.77 7.47 -9.79
CA GLN A 50 -1.97 7.35 -11.01
C GLN A 50 -0.61 8.07 -10.91
N LYS A 51 -0.54 9.15 -10.12
CA LYS A 51 0.64 10.03 -10.04
C LYS A 51 1.57 9.72 -8.87
N TRP A 52 1.02 9.25 -7.75
CA TRP A 52 1.79 9.09 -6.52
C TRP A 52 2.05 7.61 -6.26
N VAL A 53 3.28 7.19 -6.54
CA VAL A 53 3.80 5.90 -6.13
C VAL A 53 4.36 6.04 -4.71
N PRO A 54 4.06 5.12 -3.78
CA PRO A 54 4.64 5.16 -2.44
C PRO A 54 6.17 5.17 -2.48
N GLU A 55 6.74 6.14 -1.78
CA GLU A 55 8.18 6.29 -1.65
C GLU A 55 8.79 5.22 -0.73
N ASP A 56 10.07 4.94 -0.93
CA ASP A 56 10.82 4.02 -0.07
C ASP A 56 11.03 4.58 1.35
N SER A 57 11.06 5.91 1.48
CA SER A 57 11.06 6.64 2.75
C SER A 57 9.83 6.32 3.59
N ASP A 58 8.64 6.37 3.00
CA ASP A 58 7.37 6.04 3.64
C ASP A 58 7.33 4.58 4.09
N TYR A 59 7.82 3.68 3.24
CA TYR A 59 7.87 2.25 3.58
C TYR A 59 8.86 1.99 4.72
N ALA A 60 10.01 2.67 4.73
CA ALA A 60 10.97 2.60 5.82
C ALA A 60 10.35 3.09 7.15
N ILE A 61 9.59 4.20 7.13
CA ILE A 61 8.87 4.71 8.31
C ILE A 61 7.86 3.68 8.82
N TYR A 62 7.09 3.06 7.93
CA TYR A 62 6.14 2.01 8.31
C TYR A 62 6.84 0.81 8.97
N LEU A 63 7.91 0.29 8.36
CA LEU A 63 8.66 -0.85 8.90
C LEU A 63 9.33 -0.49 10.23
N ALA A 64 9.93 0.70 10.35
CA ALA A 64 10.51 1.19 11.60
C ALA A 64 9.47 1.29 12.72
N LYS A 65 8.29 1.87 12.43
CA LYS A 65 7.18 1.97 13.39
C LYS A 65 6.70 0.59 13.84
N ARG A 66 6.55 -0.35 12.90
CA ARG A 66 6.15 -1.73 13.21
C ARG A 66 7.21 -2.47 14.01
N ASN A 67 8.49 -2.25 13.70
CA ASN A 67 9.63 -2.78 14.41
C ASN A 67 9.65 -2.33 15.89
N ILE A 68 9.41 -1.03 16.15
CA ILE A 68 9.25 -0.46 17.49
C ILE A 68 8.07 -1.13 18.23
N ARG A 69 6.90 -1.21 17.58
CA ARG A 69 5.67 -1.74 18.21
C ARG A 69 5.79 -3.21 18.60
N LYS A 70 6.36 -4.05 17.72
CA LYS A 70 6.46 -5.50 17.91
C LYS A 70 7.83 -5.97 18.40
N LYS A 71 8.72 -5.07 18.82
CA LYS A 71 10.06 -5.40 19.34
C LYS A 71 10.86 -6.34 18.42
N GLY A 72 10.95 -6.05 17.12
CA GLY A 72 11.73 -6.88 16.19
C GLY A 72 10.95 -7.94 15.42
N GLN A 73 9.65 -8.13 15.63
CA GLN A 73 8.87 -9.15 14.91
C GLN A 73 8.33 -8.63 13.57
N LEU A 74 9.23 -8.48 12.60
CA LEU A 74 8.91 -8.32 11.19
C LEU A 74 8.86 -9.69 10.50
N GLU A 75 8.09 -9.81 9.42
CA GLU A 75 8.15 -11.02 8.59
C GLU A 75 9.53 -11.12 7.91
N PRO A 76 10.03 -12.32 7.55
CA PRO A 76 11.37 -12.47 6.98
C PRO A 76 11.64 -11.59 5.74
N TYR A 77 10.64 -11.43 4.85
CA TYR A 77 10.78 -10.57 3.68
C TYR A 77 10.81 -9.08 4.06
N GLU A 78 10.05 -8.67 5.07
CA GLU A 78 10.03 -7.30 5.60
C GLU A 78 11.36 -6.97 6.27
N GLN A 79 11.95 -7.92 6.99
CA GLN A 79 13.26 -7.75 7.62
C GLN A 79 14.35 -7.52 6.58
N THR A 80 14.35 -8.29 5.48
CA THR A 80 15.28 -8.08 4.37
C THR A 80 15.10 -6.69 3.75
N HIS A 81 13.86 -6.24 3.54
CA HIS A 81 13.59 -4.90 3.02
C HIS A 81 14.00 -3.81 4.00
N TYR A 82 13.75 -3.98 5.30
CA TYR A 82 14.15 -3.04 6.34
C TYR A 82 15.67 -2.84 6.38
N ASN A 83 16.43 -3.93 6.33
CA ASN A 83 17.89 -3.87 6.32
C ASN A 83 18.41 -3.16 5.06
N HIS A 84 17.85 -3.49 3.90
CA HIS A 84 18.19 -2.81 2.64
C HIS A 84 17.88 -1.31 2.69
N LEU A 85 16.71 -0.92 3.19
CA LEU A 85 16.31 0.48 3.32
C LEU A 85 17.19 1.24 4.33
N HIS A 86 17.63 0.57 5.40
CA HIS A 86 18.55 1.17 6.36
C HIS A 86 19.90 1.54 5.73
N GLU A 87 20.43 0.67 4.87
CA GLU A 87 21.65 0.95 4.11
C GLU A 87 21.42 2.02 3.04
N TRP A 88 20.35 1.88 2.25
CA TRP A 88 20.03 2.77 1.13
C TRP A 88 19.68 4.19 1.56
N LEU A 89 18.87 4.33 2.61
CA LEU A 89 18.38 5.60 3.14
C LEU A 89 19.14 6.03 4.40
N ASN A 90 20.37 5.56 4.59
CA ASN A 90 21.17 5.84 5.79
C ASN A 90 21.24 7.35 6.11
N HIS A 91 21.46 8.17 5.07
CA HIS A 91 21.52 9.64 5.16
C HIS A 91 20.22 10.31 5.67
N LYS A 92 19.08 9.62 5.64
CA LYS A 92 17.78 10.08 6.14
C LYS A 92 17.28 9.25 7.33
N TRP A 93 18.09 8.31 7.82
CA TRP A 93 17.59 7.31 8.76
C TRP A 93 17.16 7.88 10.10
N GLU A 94 17.88 8.88 10.62
CA GLU A 94 17.47 9.58 11.84
C GLU A 94 16.08 10.21 11.69
N PHE A 95 15.79 10.83 10.55
CA PHE A 95 14.48 11.37 10.23
C PHE A 95 13.41 10.27 10.16
N ILE A 96 13.71 9.13 9.52
CA ILE A 96 12.80 7.97 9.45
C ILE A 96 12.45 7.46 10.85
N VAL A 97 13.45 7.29 11.72
CA VAL A 97 13.24 6.83 13.10
C VAL A 97 12.45 7.86 13.92
N MET A 98 12.73 9.15 13.73
CA MET A 98 11.99 10.24 14.37
C MET A 98 10.50 10.19 13.97
N GLN A 99 10.20 10.15 12.67
CA GLN A 99 8.83 10.05 12.16
C GLN A 99 8.11 8.79 12.66
N ALA A 100 8.77 7.64 12.60
CA ALA A 100 8.21 6.39 13.11
C ALA A 100 7.87 6.46 14.61
N THR A 101 8.74 7.09 15.40
CA THR A 101 8.55 7.27 16.84
C THR A 101 7.41 8.23 17.16
N GLU A 102 7.31 9.35 16.44
CA GLU A 102 6.22 10.31 16.59
C GLU A 102 4.86 9.69 16.24
N GLN A 103 4.77 9.00 15.11
CA GLN A 103 3.54 8.28 14.73
C GLN A 103 3.17 7.19 15.74
N TYR A 104 4.15 6.45 16.27
CA TYR A 104 3.91 5.45 17.31
C TYR A 104 3.35 6.09 18.59
N LYS A 105 3.91 7.22 19.04
CA LYS A 105 3.42 7.98 20.21
C LYS A 105 1.99 8.48 19.98
N ALA A 106 1.72 9.14 18.85
CA ALA A 106 0.38 9.62 18.50
C ALA A 106 -0.66 8.49 18.44
N GLY A 107 -0.26 7.29 17.99
CA GLY A 107 -1.12 6.11 17.99
C GLY A 107 -1.43 5.57 19.40
N ARG A 108 -0.55 5.80 20.39
CA ARG A 108 -0.76 5.36 21.79
C ARG A 108 -1.83 6.17 22.50
N ASP A 109 -2.04 7.41 22.11
CA ASP A 109 -3.05 8.30 22.70
C ASP A 109 -4.47 7.96 22.22
N ARG A 110 -4.59 7.18 21.14
CA ARG A 110 -5.88 6.73 20.60
C ARG A 110 -6.43 5.51 21.34
N ASN A 111 -7.76 5.38 21.30
CA ASN A 111 -8.48 4.21 21.78
C ASN A 111 -8.02 2.93 21.05
N LYS A 112 -8.04 1.81 21.78
CA LYS A 112 -7.63 0.49 21.26
C LYS A 112 -8.33 0.10 19.93
N PRO A 113 -9.67 0.19 19.78
CA PRO A 113 -10.31 -0.18 18.52
C PRO A 113 -9.81 0.67 17.34
N ASP A 114 -9.70 1.99 17.53
CA ASP A 114 -9.22 2.90 16.47
C ASP A 114 -7.79 2.56 16.06
N ARG A 115 -6.91 2.33 17.05
CA ARG A 115 -5.52 1.92 16.78
C ARG A 115 -5.45 0.66 15.92
N VAL A 116 -6.25 -0.36 16.23
CA VAL A 116 -6.30 -1.60 15.45
C VAL A 116 -6.77 -1.33 14.02
N ILE A 117 -7.74 -0.44 13.83
CA ILE A 117 -8.24 -0.07 12.50
C ILE A 117 -7.15 0.62 11.69
N PHE A 118 -6.48 1.63 12.26
CA PHE A 118 -5.37 2.33 11.60
C PHE A 118 -4.24 1.35 11.21
N ASP A 119 -3.85 0.47 12.14
CA ASP A 119 -2.83 -0.55 11.88
C ASP A 119 -3.24 -1.51 10.75
N CYS A 120 -4.52 -1.85 10.65
CA CYS A 120 -5.02 -2.72 9.56
C CYS A 120 -5.08 -1.99 8.22
N GLN A 121 -5.51 -0.73 8.21
CA GLN A 121 -5.58 0.10 7.00
C GLN A 121 -4.20 0.29 6.39
N GLU A 122 -3.23 0.70 7.20
CA GLU A 122 -1.85 0.92 6.75
C GLU A 122 -1.19 -0.38 6.30
N ARG A 123 -1.38 -1.48 7.04
CA ARG A 123 -0.89 -2.80 6.62
C ARG A 123 -1.50 -3.22 5.28
N ALA A 124 -2.80 -3.05 5.09
CA ALA A 124 -3.47 -3.39 3.83
C ALA A 124 -2.93 -2.56 2.65
N TYR A 125 -2.65 -1.27 2.86
CA TYR A 125 -2.01 -0.42 1.87
C TYR A 125 -0.64 -0.96 1.44
N TRP A 126 0.22 -1.31 2.40
CA TRP A 126 1.55 -1.84 2.09
C TRP A 126 1.52 -3.24 1.48
N MET A 127 0.53 -4.07 1.82
CA MET A 127 0.35 -5.37 1.17
C MET A 127 0.10 -5.26 -0.34
N VAL A 128 -0.59 -4.20 -0.78
CA VAL A 128 -0.86 -3.94 -2.21
C VAL A 128 0.35 -3.29 -2.89
N ASN A 129 1.02 -2.35 -2.20
CA ASN A 129 2.10 -1.53 -2.80
C ASN A 129 3.51 -2.14 -2.69
N ARG A 130 3.73 -3.04 -1.74
CA ARG A 130 4.98 -3.78 -1.53
C ARG A 130 4.64 -5.26 -1.25
N PRO A 131 4.02 -5.96 -2.22
CA PRO A 131 3.54 -7.31 -2.02
C PRO A 131 4.72 -8.27 -1.75
N PRO A 132 4.49 -9.37 -1.00
CA PRO A 132 5.50 -10.40 -0.79
C PRO A 132 6.08 -10.92 -2.11
N ARG A 133 7.30 -11.47 -2.05
CA ARG A 133 7.91 -12.08 -3.23
C ARG A 133 7.01 -13.19 -3.77
N ARG A 134 6.84 -13.23 -5.10
CA ARG A 134 6.03 -14.22 -5.85
C ARG A 134 4.51 -14.09 -5.71
N THR A 135 3.99 -12.96 -5.21
CA THR A 135 2.56 -12.64 -5.32
C THR A 135 2.30 -11.67 -6.47
N HIS A 136 1.20 -11.87 -7.19
CA HIS A 136 0.77 -10.99 -8.28
C HIS A 136 0.43 -9.59 -7.74
N SER A 137 0.98 -8.55 -8.36
CA SER A 137 0.64 -7.16 -8.05
C SER A 137 -0.45 -6.66 -9.00
N ALA A 138 -1.59 -6.21 -8.47
CA ALA A 138 -2.62 -5.58 -9.29
C ALA A 138 -2.20 -4.19 -9.81
N LEU A 139 -1.15 -3.59 -9.22
CA LEU A 139 -0.62 -2.29 -9.62
C LEU A 139 0.46 -2.39 -10.71
N ASP A 140 0.82 -3.60 -11.14
CA ASP A 140 1.75 -3.79 -12.25
C ASP A 140 1.10 -3.35 -13.57
N CYS A 141 1.50 -2.17 -14.05
CA CYS A 141 0.97 -1.55 -15.27
C CYS A 141 1.86 -1.85 -16.50
N GLY A 142 2.86 -2.73 -16.38
CA GLY A 142 3.81 -3.03 -17.44
C GLY A 142 4.83 -1.89 -17.66
N PRO A 143 5.43 -1.79 -18.86
CA PRO A 143 6.46 -0.79 -19.13
C PRO A 143 5.90 0.64 -19.08
N GLU A 144 6.76 1.58 -18.69
CA GLU A 144 6.44 3.00 -18.70
C GLU A 144 6.07 3.45 -20.12
N ARG A 145 5.10 4.38 -20.19
CA ARG A 145 4.71 4.98 -21.46
C ARG A 145 5.81 5.93 -21.92
N LEU A 146 6.13 5.90 -23.22
CA LEU A 146 7.10 6.81 -23.83
C LEU A 146 6.70 8.28 -23.68
N ILE A 147 5.40 8.56 -23.64
CA ILE A 147 4.81 9.88 -23.48
C ILE A 147 4.01 9.88 -22.18
N ASP A 148 4.28 10.83 -21.30
CA ASP A 148 3.50 11.00 -20.07
C ASP A 148 2.07 11.45 -20.43
N PRO A 149 1.04 10.64 -20.12
CA PRO A 149 -0.34 10.98 -20.42
C PRO A 149 -0.86 12.19 -19.62
N ASN A 150 -0.12 12.66 -18.60
CA ASN A 150 -0.47 13.82 -17.80
C ASN A 150 0.20 15.11 -18.28
N THR A 151 1.10 15.05 -19.25
CA THR A 151 1.78 16.22 -19.79
C THR A 151 0.84 16.93 -20.76
N GLU A 152 0.61 18.22 -20.56
CA GLU A 152 -0.12 19.05 -21.52
C GLU A 152 0.69 19.20 -22.80
N GLU A 153 0.14 18.76 -23.94
CA GLU A 153 0.77 18.95 -25.24
C GLU A 153 0.88 20.45 -25.56
N ARG A 154 2.12 20.97 -25.52
CA ARG A 154 2.40 22.29 -26.08
C ARG A 154 2.51 22.15 -27.58
N ILE A 155 1.49 22.64 -28.29
CA ILE A 155 1.46 22.72 -29.75
C ILE A 155 2.69 23.53 -30.19
N SER A 156 3.63 22.87 -30.88
CA SER A 156 4.80 23.55 -31.44
C SER A 156 4.35 24.48 -32.58
N PHE A 157 5.04 25.60 -32.76
CA PHE A 157 4.78 26.52 -33.87
C PHE A 157 4.83 25.84 -35.24
N ASP A 158 5.55 24.72 -35.37
CA ASP A 158 5.63 23.93 -36.61
C ASP A 158 4.30 23.26 -37.00
N GLN A 159 3.36 23.07 -36.08
CA GLN A 159 2.03 22.51 -36.36
C GLN A 159 1.07 23.53 -36.99
N TYR A 160 1.42 24.83 -37.00
CA TYR A 160 0.62 25.90 -37.59
C TYR A 160 1.12 26.35 -38.98
N ARG A 161 2.13 25.67 -39.53
CA ARG A 161 2.76 25.99 -40.81
C ARG A 161 2.28 25.06 -41.92
#